data_AF-A0A0D6PCX5-F1
#
_entry.id   AF-A0A0D6PCX5-F1
#
_cell.length_a   1.000
_cell.length_b   1.000
_cell.length_c   1.000
_cell.angle_alpha   90.00
_cell.angle_beta   90.00
_cell.angle_gamma   90.00
#
_symmetry.space_group_name_H-M   'P 1'
#
loop_
_entity.id
_entity.type
_entity.pdbx_description
1 polymer ?
#
loop_
_entity_poly.entity_id
_entity_poly.type
_entity_poly.pdbx_seq_one_letter_code
_entity_poly.pdbx_strand_id
1 'polypeptide(L)' 'MDIPARRPAREQRDAVLCREIGRVFEDNFRVYGARNVWRKLLREKVKVARCTVARLMRQMGLQALSGVRL' A
#
# COMPACT_ATOMS: atom_id res chain seq x y z
N MET A 1 -8.82 20.93 15.66
CA MET A 1 -7.49 20.45 16.06
C MET A 1 -7.59 18.95 16.29
N ASP A 2 -7.37 18.16 15.24
CA ASP A 2 -7.40 16.70 15.32
C ASP A 2 -6.22 16.21 16.17
N ILE A 3 -6.54 15.56 17.29
CA ILE A 3 -5.55 14.96 18.19
C ILE A 3 -5.08 13.66 17.53
N PRO A 4 -3.83 13.57 17.05
CA PRO A 4 -3.33 12.41 16.29
C PRO A 4 -3.30 11.10 17.11
N ALA A 5 -3.49 11.17 18.44
CA ALA A 5 -3.49 10.03 19.35
C ALA A 5 -4.80 9.20 19.36
N ARG A 6 -5.87 9.66 18.71
CA ARG A 6 -7.18 8.94 18.70
C ARG A 6 -7.49 8.20 17.40
N ARG A 7 -6.50 8.03 16.52
CA ARG A 7 -6.66 7.20 15.34
C ARG A 7 -6.62 5.72 15.74
N PRO A 8 -7.61 4.89 15.35
CA PRO A 8 -7.60 3.47 15.69
C PRO A 8 -6.30 2.82 15.21
N ALA A 9 -5.82 1.81 15.93
CA ALA A 9 -4.53 1.15 15.64
C ALA A 9 -4.41 0.61 14.19
N ARG A 10 -5.53 0.49 13.48
CA ARG A 10 -5.60 0.17 12.05
C ARG A 10 -5.13 1.33 11.18
N GLU A 11 -5.53 2.55 11.48
CA GLU A 11 -5.24 3.73 10.66
C GLU A 11 -3.78 4.16 10.80
N GLN A 12 -3.19 4.02 11.99
CA GLN A 12 -1.74 4.19 12.18
C GLN A 12 -0.94 3.14 11.38
N ARG A 13 -1.39 1.87 11.39
CA ARG A 13 -0.78 0.80 10.58
C ARG A 13 -0.95 1.05 9.09
N ASP A 14 -2.12 1.48 8.66
CA ASP A 14 -2.42 1.79 7.26
C ASP A 14 -1.54 2.96 6.77
N ALA A 15 -1.28 3.98 7.59
CA ALA A 15 -0.37 5.08 7.24
C ALA A 15 1.07 4.61 7.00
N VAL A 16 1.59 3.72 7.86
CA VAL A 16 2.91 3.10 7.66
C VAL A 16 2.94 2.24 6.40
N LEU A 17 1.90 1.42 6.19
CA LEU A 17 1.79 0.57 5.01
C LEU A 17 1.67 1.38 3.71
N CYS A 18 0.95 2.50 3.71
CA CYS A 18 0.87 3.39 2.54
C CYS A 18 2.24 3.93 2.14
N ARG A 19 3.11 4.25 3.11
CA ARG A 19 4.47 4.69 2.84
C ARG A 19 5.31 3.59 2.19
N GLU A 20 5.28 2.37 2.72
CA GLU A 20 6.01 1.23 2.17
C GLU A 20 5.47 0.82 0.79
N ILE A 21 4.15 0.82 0.60
CA ILE A 21 3.49 0.55 -0.68
C ILE A 21 3.91 1.60 -1.72
N GLY A 22 3.89 2.89 -1.37
CA GLY A 22 4.31 3.96 -2.27
C GLY A 22 5.77 3.85 -2.66
N ARG A 23 6.67 3.58 -1.70
CA ARG A 23 8.09 3.34 -1.95
C ARG A 23 8.29 2.18 -2.93
N VAL A 24 7.71 1.02 -2.64
CA VAL A 24 7.83 -0.16 -3.53
C VAL A 24 7.25 0.14 -4.91
N PHE A 25 6.16 0.90 -4.99
CA PHE A 25 5.54 1.25 -6.26
C PHE A 25 6.43 2.16 -7.12
N GLU A 26 7.02 3.20 -6.53
CA GLU A 26 7.96 4.11 -7.21
C GLU A 26 9.28 3.40 -7.57
N ASP A 27 9.86 2.64 -6.64
CA ASP A 27 11.11 1.88 -6.84
C ASP A 27 10.99 0.86 -8.00
N ASN A 28 9.76 0.44 -8.35
CA ASN A 28 9.47 -0.47 -9.45
C ASN A 28 8.82 0.24 -10.65
N PHE A 29 9.14 1.52 -10.85
CA PHE A 29 8.72 2.35 -11.99
C PHE A 29 7.21 2.38 -12.22
N ARG A 30 6.40 2.24 -11.17
CA ARG A 30 4.93 2.25 -11.24
C ARG A 30 4.32 1.14 -12.12
N VAL A 31 5.11 0.12 -12.45
CA VAL A 31 4.67 -1.06 -13.22
C VAL A 31 3.98 -2.08 -12.31
N TYR A 32 4.31 -2.07 -11.02
CA TYR A 32 3.82 -3.07 -10.08
C TYR A 32 2.39 -2.77 -9.63
N GLY A 33 1.43 -3.61 -10.03
CA GLY A 33 0.11 -3.66 -9.41
C GLY A 33 0.15 -4.29 -8.01
N ALA A 34 -1.00 -4.30 -7.31
CA ALA A 34 -1.13 -4.75 -5.92
C ALA A 34 -0.54 -6.13 -5.61
N ARG A 35 -0.62 -7.08 -6.55
CA ARG A 35 -0.05 -8.43 -6.37
C ARG A 35 1.48 -8.41 -6.31
N ASN A 36 2.12 -7.56 -7.11
CA ASN A 36 3.59 -7.48 -7.18
C ASN A 36 4.14 -6.71 -5.99
N VAL A 37 3.48 -5.60 -5.63
CA VAL A 37 3.78 -4.85 -4.40
C VAL A 37 3.66 -5.74 -3.17
N TRP A 38 2.56 -6.51 -3.05
CA TRP A 38 2.39 -7.46 -1.95
C TRP A 38 3.51 -8.51 -1.87
N ARG A 39 3.94 -9.08 -3.01
CA ARG A 39 5.05 -10.04 -3.04
C ARG A 39 6.38 -9.41 -2.61
N LYS A 40 6.63 -8.15 -2.99
CA LYS A 40 7.84 -7.42 -2.57
C LYS A 40 7.82 -7.14 -1.07
N LEU A 41 6.70 -6.65 -0.53
CA LEU A 41 6.52 -6.43 0.90
C LEU A 41 6.74 -7.71 1.72
N LEU A 42 6.22 -8.85 1.24
CA LEU A 42 6.44 -10.14 1.91
C LEU A 42 7.92 -10.56 1.93
N ARG A 43 8.68 -10.28 0.85
CA ARG A 43 10.13 -10.52 0.79
C ARG A 43 10.91 -9.62 1.76
N GLU A 44 10.43 -8.41 1.99
CA GLU A 44 10.97 -7.47 2.97
C GLU A 44 10.48 -7.74 4.41
N LYS A 45 9.83 -8.90 4.63
CA LYS A 45 9.28 -9.35 5.91
C LYS A 45 8.14 -8.47 6.46
N VAL A 46 7.52 -7.64 5.62
CA VAL A 46 6.30 -6.91 5.96
C VAL A 46 5.08 -7.84 5.77
N LYS A 47 4.56 -8.37 6.88
CA LYS A 47 3.38 -9.24 6.89
C LYS A 47 2.11 -8.40 6.75
N VAL A 48 1.53 -8.39 5.54
CA VAL A 48 0.26 -7.72 5.26
C VAL A 48 -0.59 -8.58 4.32
N ALA A 49 -1.91 -8.54 4.51
CA ALA A 49 -2.84 -9.23 3.62
C ALA A 49 -2.88 -8.54 2.23
N ARG A 50 -2.96 -9.33 1.16
CA ARG A 50 -3.07 -8.83 -0.22
C ARG A 50 -4.25 -7.87 -0.40
N CYS A 51 -5.39 -8.15 0.24
CA CYS A 51 -6.58 -7.29 0.20
C CYS A 51 -6.31 -5.92 0.82
N THR A 52 -5.51 -5.83 1.89
CA THR A 52 -5.08 -4.57 2.49
C THR A 52 -4.23 -3.77 1.51
N VAL A 53 -3.25 -4.41 0.84
CA VAL A 53 -2.41 -3.74 -0.16
C VAL A 53 -3.25 -3.18 -1.31
N ALA A 54 -4.15 -3.98 -1.87
CA ALA A 54 -5.02 -3.55 -2.97
C ALA A 54 -5.95 -2.39 -2.56
N ARG A 55 -6.53 -2.46 -1.35
CA ARG A 55 -7.36 -1.39 -0.79
C ARG A 55 -6.56 -0.09 -0.61
N LEU A 56 -5.36 -0.15 -0.05
CA LEU A 56 -4.53 1.02 0.20
C LEU A 56 -4.00 1.64 -1.10
N MET A 57 -3.60 0.82 -2.08
CA MET A 57 -3.25 1.33 -3.41
C MET A 57 -4.42 2.06 -4.09
N ARG A 58 -5.64 1.52 -3.99
CA ARG A 58 -6.86 2.21 -4.46
C ARG A 58 -7.06 3.54 -3.72
N GLN A 59 -6.93 3.56 -2.39
CA GLN A 59 -7.11 4.76 -1.57
C GLN A 59 -6.07 5.85 -1.89
N MET A 60 -4.85 5.46 -2.23
CA MET A 60 -3.77 6.37 -2.63
C MET A 60 -3.85 6.80 -4.12
N GLY A 61 -4.79 6.25 -4.90
CA GLY A 61 -4.85 6.50 -6.34
C GLY A 61 -3.69 5.88 -7.13
N LEU A 62 -2.95 4.94 -6.55
CA LEU A 62 -1.85 4.24 -7.22
C LEU A 62 -2.42 3.18 -8.17
N GLN A 63 -2.60 3.56 -9.43
CA GLN A 63 -2.89 2.64 -10.53
C GLN A 63 -1.60 2.27 -11.24
N ALA A 64 -1.32 0.97 -11.35
CA ALA A 64 -0.26 0.51 -12.23
C ALA A 64 -0.60 0.92 -13.67
N LEU A 65 0.43 1.31 -14.44
CA LEU A 65 0.25 1.78 -15.83
C LEU A 65 -0.42 0.75 -16.75
N SER A 66 -0.48 -0.52 -16.34
CA SER A 66 -1.33 -1.55 -16.94
C SER A 66 -2.78 -1.38 -16.47
N GLY A 67 -3.60 -0.65 -17.24
CA GLY A 67 -5.00 -0.35 -16.95
C GLY A 67 -5.91 -1.57 -16.82
N VAL A 68 -5.84 -2.30 -15.71
CA VAL A 68 -6.86 -3.26 -15.30
C VAL A 68 -7.82 -2.55 -14.38
N ARG A 69 -9.01 -2.25 -14.92
CA ARG A 69 -10.17 -1.79 -14.18
C ARG A 69 -10.47 -2.80 -13.07
N LEU A 70 -10.54 -2.27 -11.87
CA LEU A 70 -10.61 -2.98 -10.60
C LEU A 70 -12.05 -3.31 -10.23
#